data_AF-A0A1I1IJ18-F1
#
_entry.id   AF-A0A1I1IJ18-F1
#
_cell.length_a   1.000
_cell.length_b   1.000
_cell.length_c   1.000
_cell.angle_alpha   90.00
_cell.angle_beta   90.00
_cell.angle_gamma   90.00
#
_symmetry.space_group_name_H-M   'P 1'
#
loop_
_entity.id
_entity.type
_entity.pdbx_description
1 polymer ?
#
loop_
_entity_poly.entity_id
_entity_poly.type
_entity_poly.pdbx_seq_one_letter_code
_entity_poly.pdbx_strand_id
1 'polypeptide(L)' 'MKIGEVISRARRAAGLKQKELAAAAGVHVQTLKRLEGGAGAGYSTVRALEKALAKSGATWQEVDGGYELRVKLKSKS' A
#
# COMPACT_ATOMS: atom_id res chain seq x y z
N MET A 1 7.58 8.14 -6.74
CA MET A 1 6.24 8.48 -6.18
C MET A 1 6.36 8.66 -4.67
N LYS A 2 5.45 9.42 -4.03
CA LYS A 2 5.35 9.43 -2.56
C LYS A 2 4.77 8.11 -2.06
N ILE A 3 5.12 7.69 -0.83
CA ILE A 3 4.68 6.41 -0.26
C ILE A 3 3.15 6.25 -0.26
N GLY A 4 2.41 7.32 0.01
CA GLY A 4 0.95 7.28 -0.01
C GLY A 4 0.35 7.03 -1.38
N GLU A 5 0.96 7.58 -2.41
CA GLU A 5 0.53 7.33 -3.78
C GLU A 5 0.82 5.87 -4.18
N VAL A 6 1.99 5.35 -3.81
CA VAL A 6 2.36 3.95 -4.05
C VAL A 6 1.39 3.00 -3.37
N ILE A 7 1.07 3.24 -2.10
CA ILE A 7 0.13 2.39 -1.34
C ILE A 7 -1.28 2.45 -1.97
N SER A 8 -1.74 3.64 -2.39
CA SER A 8 -3.04 3.77 -3.06
C SER A 8 -3.08 2.97 -4.36
N ARG A 9 -2.02 3.06 -5.18
CA ARG A 9 -1.90 2.30 -6.43
C ARG A 9 -1.78 0.80 -6.17
N ALA A 10 -0.96 0.38 -5.20
CA ALA A 10 -0.80 -1.01 -4.78
C ALA A 10 -2.14 -1.64 -4.39
N ARG A 11 -2.90 -0.92 -3.55
CA ARG A 11 -4.22 -1.34 -3.10
C ARG A 11 -5.20 -1.53 -4.26
N ARG A 12 -5.23 -0.58 -5.19
CA ARG A 12 -6.10 -0.64 -6.38
C ARG A 12 -5.70 -1.79 -7.31
N ALA A 13 -4.40 -2.00 -7.54
CA ALA A 13 -3.90 -3.11 -8.33
C ALA A 13 -4.20 -4.48 -7.69
N ALA A 14 -4.21 -4.53 -6.35
CA ALA A 14 -4.65 -5.70 -5.58
C ALA A 14 -6.18 -5.87 -5.52
N GLY A 15 -6.97 -4.94 -6.07
CA GLY A 15 -8.44 -4.98 -6.02
C GLY A 15 -9.05 -4.73 -4.63
N LEU A 16 -8.28 -4.20 -3.68
CA LEU A 16 -8.70 -3.99 -2.30
C LEU A 16 -9.37 -2.63 -2.09
N LYS A 17 -10.37 -2.56 -1.21
CA LYS A 17 -10.91 -1.31 -0.66
C LYS A 17 -10.03 -0.84 0.50
N GLN A 18 -10.09 0.45 0.82
CA GLN A 18 -9.32 1.01 1.95
C GLN A 18 -9.60 0.28 3.27
N LYS A 19 -10.87 -0.04 3.53
CA LYS A 19 -11.26 -0.79 4.75
C LYS A 19 -10.64 -2.19 4.83
N GLU A 20 -10.48 -2.86 3.69
CA GLU A 20 -9.96 -4.23 3.63
C GLU A 20 -8.45 -4.23 3.85
N LEU A 21 -7.73 -3.30 3.20
CA LEU A 21 -6.31 -3.12 3.44
C LEU A 21 -6.03 -2.69 4.89
N ALA A 22 -6.81 -1.74 5.42
CA ALA A 22 -6.66 -1.27 6.78
C ALA A 22 -6.85 -2.40 7.80
N ALA A 23 -7.91 -3.21 7.63
CA ALA A 23 -8.14 -4.39 8.45
C ALA A 23 -7.01 -5.42 8.33
N ALA A 24 -6.52 -5.70 7.12
CA ALA A 24 -5.44 -6.66 6.89
C ALA A 24 -4.09 -6.20 7.46
N ALA A 25 -3.85 -4.89 7.51
CA ALA A 25 -2.66 -4.29 8.09
C ALA A 25 -2.80 -3.97 9.58
N GLY A 26 -3.98 -4.14 10.18
CA GLY A 26 -4.23 -3.78 11.58
C GLY A 26 -4.12 -2.27 11.85
N VAL A 27 -4.43 -1.43 10.85
CA VAL A 27 -4.37 0.04 10.96
C VAL A 27 -5.77 0.64 10.83
N HIS A 28 -5.97 1.83 11.38
CA HIS A 28 -7.25 2.52 11.25
C HIS A 28 -7.48 2.99 9.80
N VAL A 29 -8.71 2.85 9.28
CA VAL A 29 -9.07 3.27 7.90
C VAL A 29 -8.76 4.74 7.67
N GLN A 30 -8.99 5.59 8.68
CA GLN A 30 -8.69 7.02 8.61
C GLN A 30 -7.18 7.30 8.48
N THR A 31 -6.33 6.51 9.13
CA THR A 31 -4.87 6.59 8.99
C THR A 31 -4.46 6.27 7.57
N LEU A 32 -5.02 5.21 6.98
CA LEU A 32 -4.78 4.86 5.58
C LEU A 32 -5.26 5.97 4.63
N LYS A 33 -6.45 6.55 4.86
CA LYS A 33 -6.98 7.64 4.03
C LYS A 33 -6.09 8.89 4.06
N ARG A 34 -5.59 9.28 5.24
CA ARG A 34 -4.65 10.41 5.38
C ARG A 34 -3.33 10.12 4.67
N LEU A 35 -2.82 8.91 4.83
CA LEU A 35 -1.60 8.44 4.21
C LEU A 35 -1.71 8.48 2.68
N GLU A 36 -2.78 7.88 2.10
CA GLU A 36 -3.04 7.92 0.66
C GLU A 36 -3.25 9.37 0.15
N GLY A 37 -3.75 10.27 1.00
CA GLY A 37 -3.91 11.70 0.73
C GLY A 37 -2.62 12.53 0.83
N GLY A 38 -1.46 11.91 1.11
CA GLY A 38 -0.16 12.58 1.16
C GLY A 38 0.31 12.98 2.56
N ALA A 39 -0.39 12.58 3.62
CA ALA A 39 0.14 12.70 4.97
C ALA A 39 1.34 11.76 5.16
N GLY A 40 2.34 12.23 5.90
CA GLY A 40 3.45 11.38 6.33
C GLY A 40 2.95 10.23 7.20
N ALA A 41 3.59 9.08 7.06
CA ALA A 41 3.28 7.91 7.86
C ALA A 41 4.52 7.42 8.59
N GLY A 42 4.32 6.97 9.83
CA GLY A 42 5.36 6.29 10.58
C GLY A 42 5.80 5.01 9.87
N TYR A 43 7.08 4.69 9.98
CA TYR A 43 7.70 3.50 9.39
C TYR A 43 6.97 2.20 9.75
N SER A 44 6.46 2.08 10.98
CA SER A 44 5.68 0.92 11.45
C SER A 44 4.37 0.72 10.66
N THR A 45 3.64 1.80 10.38
CA THR A 45 2.40 1.78 9.58
C THR A 45 2.71 1.35 8.14
N VAL A 46 3.76 1.89 7.54
CA VAL A 46 4.19 1.55 6.17
C VAL A 46 4.55 0.07 6.08
N ARG A 47 5.33 -0.45 7.04
CA ARG A 47 5.68 -1.88 7.17
C ARG A 47 4.46 -2.78 7.30
N ALA A 48 3.46 -2.39 8.07
CA ALA A 48 2.24 -3.18 8.24
C ALA A 48 1.44 -3.26 6.93
N LEU A 49 1.33 -2.12 6.22
CA LEU A 49 0.68 -2.05 4.91
C LEU A 49 1.43 -2.86 3.85
N GLU A 50 2.76 -2.85 3.89
CA GLU A 50 3.63 -3.63 3.00
C GLU A 50 3.35 -5.11 3.15
N LYS A 51 3.37 -5.61 4.39
CA LYS A 51 3.08 -7.02 4.68
C LYS A 51 1.67 -7.42 4.24
N ALA A 52 0.67 -6.56 4.43
CA ALA A 52 -0.70 -6.83 4.01
C ALA A 52 -0.82 -6.89 2.48
N LEU A 53 -0.23 -5.94 1.76
CA LEU A 53 -0.27 -5.88 0.29
C LEU A 53 0.57 -6.98 -0.36
N ALA A 54 1.68 -7.38 0.26
CA ALA A 54 2.54 -8.46 -0.24
C ALA A 54 1.77 -9.79 -0.33
N LYS A 55 0.87 -10.06 0.64
CA LYS A 55 -0.03 -11.22 0.60
C LYS A 55 -0.99 -11.18 -0.59
N SER A 56 -1.36 -9.99 -1.05
CA SER A 56 -2.21 -9.76 -2.22
C SER A 56 -1.42 -9.62 -3.52
N GLY A 57 -0.09 -9.81 -3.50
CA GLY A 57 0.77 -9.75 -4.67
C GLY A 57 1.21 -8.34 -5.08
N ALA A 58 1.05 -7.34 -4.21
CA ALA A 58 1.52 -5.98 -4.42
C ALA A 58 2.62 -5.62 -3.42
N THR A 59 3.75 -5.12 -3.93
CA THR A 59 4.95 -4.75 -3.16
C THR A 59 5.49 -3.44 -3.71
N TRP A 60 6.44 -2.81 -3.02
CA TRP A 60 7.12 -1.64 -3.57
C TRP A 60 8.59 -1.65 -3.15
N GLN A 61 9.38 -0.85 -3.85
CA GLN A 61 10.78 -0.66 -3.57
C GLN A 61 11.07 0.83 -3.39
N GLU A 62 11.91 1.15 -2.41
CA GLU A 62 12.46 2.49 -2.25
C GLU A 62 13.57 2.70 -3.29
N VAL A 63 13.51 3.83 -4.00
CA VAL A 63 14.45 4.24 -5.05
C VAL A 63 14.91 5.67 -4.77
N ASP A 64 15.96 6.14 -5.43
CA ASP A 64 16.46 7.50 -5.24
C ASP A 64 15.34 8.54 -5.45
N GLY A 65 14.96 9.22 -4.35
CA GLY A 65 13.93 10.24 -4.36
C GLY A 65 12.47 9.73 -4.28
N GLY A 66 12.21 8.45 -3.97
CA GLY A 66 10.85 8.00 -3.67
C GLY A 66 10.63 6.49 -3.72
N TYR A 67 9.43 6.09 -4.16
CA TYR A 67 9.01 4.69 -4.18
C TYR A 67 8.51 4.26 -5.57
N GLU A 68 8.81 3.02 -5.93
CA GLU A 68 8.38 2.32 -7.15
C GLU A 68 7.46 1.12 -6.80
N LEU A 69 6.31 1.04 -7.46
CA LEU A 69 5.32 -0.02 -7.23
C LEU A 69 5.67 -1.28 -8.06
N ARG A 70 5.63 -2.46 -7.43
CA ARG A 70 5.72 -3.76 -8.08
C ARG A 70 4.50 -4.63 -7.80
N VAL A 71 3.78 -4.99 -8.85
CA VAL A 71 2.59 -5.85 -8.76
C VAL A 71 2.83 -7.13 -9.55
N LYS A 72 2.55 -8.28 -8.93
CA LYS A 72 2.48 -9.55 -9.67
C LYS A 72 1.12 -9.59 -10.36
N LEU A 73 1.11 -9.41 -11.68
CA LEU A 73 -0.07 -9.66 -12.48
C LEU A 73 -0.42 -11.15 -12.36
N LYS A 74 -1.48 -11.47 -11.61
CA LYS A 74 -2.14 -12.75 -11.82
C LYS A 74 -2.77 -12.65 -13.21
N SER A 75 -2.14 -13.31 -14.19
CA SER A 75 -2.83 -13.62 -15.44
C SER A 75 -4.15 -14.28 -15.05
N LYS A 76 -5.28 -13.69 -15.44
CA LYS A 76 -6.56 -14.40 -15.41
C LYS A 76 -6.40 -15.51 -16.45
N SER A 77 -6.02 -16.71 -16.00
CA SER A 77 -6.26 -17.95 -16.74
C SER A 77 -7.75 -18.27 -16.70
#